data_AF-A0AAD9HZ17-F1
#
_entry.id   AF-A0AAD9HZ17-F1
#
_cell.length_a   1.000
_cell.length_b   1.000
_cell.length_c   1.000
_cell.angle_alpha   90.00
_cell.angle_beta   90.00
_cell.angle_gamma   90.00
#
_symmetry.space_group_name_H-M   'P 1'
#
loop_
_entity.id
_entity.type
_entity.pdbx_description
1 polymer ?
#
loop_
_entity_poly.entity_id
_entity_poly.type
_entity_poly.pdbx_seq_one_letter_code
_entity_poly.pdbx_strand_id
1 'polypeptide(L)'
;MREKPAQSFLQQLKPYHGRLNEDKWAKVMVRPLILFSYPAVLWSAAVYSCSIGWLIVISESVALIYRNADSYNFNAMQTGLVYISPFIGGILGTAVAGKVSDVVVKAMSRANGGLYEPEFRLVMAIPVAIATGIGLMGFGWSAQVRDNWIVPTVFFGIVSFGCSLGSTTSITFCVDSYRQYAGEALVTLNFSKNIFHGLVFSLFVSDWISVDGPKSVYIWIGVMQLVLLLSTVPMYIFGKRARMWTVRKNLMEKW
;
A
#
# COMPACT_ATOMS: atom_id res chain seq x y z
N MET A 1 15.84 21.18 -9.28
CA MET A 1 16.77 20.14 -9.80
C MET A 1 17.02 20.22 -11.31
N ARG A 2 16.22 20.95 -12.09
CA ARG A 2 16.30 21.03 -13.56
C ARG A 2 17.51 21.82 -14.10
N GLU A 3 18.26 22.50 -13.23
CA GLU A 3 19.40 23.36 -13.58
C GLU A 3 20.75 22.83 -13.08
N LYS A 4 20.80 21.71 -12.36
CA LYS A 4 22.08 21.15 -11.89
C LYS A 4 22.75 20.34 -13.02
N PRO A 5 24.06 20.51 -13.25
CA PRO A 5 24.79 19.75 -14.27
C PRO A 5 24.71 18.24 -13.99
N ALA A 6 24.64 17.43 -15.05
CA ALA A 6 24.59 15.98 -14.92
C ALA A 6 25.84 15.45 -14.21
N GLN A 7 25.64 14.73 -13.11
CA GLN A 7 26.73 14.19 -12.30
C GLN A 7 27.22 12.86 -12.88
N SER A 8 28.54 12.67 -12.91
CA SER A 8 29.17 11.39 -13.23
C SER A 8 28.79 10.31 -12.20
N PHE A 9 28.81 9.02 -12.58
CA PHE A 9 28.46 7.90 -11.70
C PHE A 9 29.26 7.90 -10.39
N LEU A 10 30.56 8.21 -10.45
CA LEU A 10 31.42 8.35 -9.27
C LEU A 10 31.05 9.56 -8.39
N GLN A 11 30.50 10.61 -8.99
CA GLN A 11 30.01 11.79 -8.24
C GLN A 11 28.65 11.50 -7.57
N GLN A 12 27.80 10.66 -8.18
CA GLN A 12 26.54 10.21 -7.58
C GLN A 12 26.78 9.27 -6.38
N LEU A 13 27.90 8.55 -6.36
CA LEU A 13 28.32 7.69 -5.25
C LEU A 13 28.87 8.44 -4.03
N LYS A 14 29.03 9.77 -4.08
CA LYS A 14 29.47 10.53 -2.91
C LYS A 14 28.49 10.31 -1.73
N PRO A 15 28.97 10.06 -0.51
CA PRO A 15 28.11 9.78 0.64
C PRO A 15 27.28 11.00 1.08
N TYR A 16 27.63 12.21 0.63
CA TYR A 16 26.92 13.45 0.95
C TYR A 16 26.94 14.42 -0.23
N HIS A 17 25.75 14.88 -0.65
CA HIS A 17 25.57 15.84 -1.76
C HIS A 17 25.15 17.24 -1.29
N GLY A 18 25.17 17.52 0.02
CA GLY A 18 24.71 18.80 0.56
C GLY A 18 23.20 19.01 0.43
N ARG A 19 22.74 20.27 0.51
CA ARG A 19 21.32 20.60 0.27
C ARG A 19 21.00 20.51 -1.21
N LEU A 20 20.18 19.51 -1.56
CA LEU A 20 19.70 19.34 -2.93
C LEU A 20 18.70 20.43 -3.33
N ASN A 21 17.95 20.96 -2.36
CA ASN A 21 16.93 21.99 -2.53
C ASN A 21 17.06 23.07 -1.43
N GLU A 22 16.96 24.35 -1.81
CA GLU A 22 17.15 25.49 -0.90
C GLU A 22 15.83 26.01 -0.28
N ASP A 23 14.73 25.29 -0.49
CA ASP A 23 13.42 25.63 0.06
C ASP A 23 13.46 25.80 1.59
N LYS A 24 12.64 26.73 2.10
CA LYS A 24 12.46 26.96 3.55
C LYS A 24 11.91 25.69 4.20
N TRP A 25 12.49 25.29 5.33
CA TRP A 25 12.07 24.08 6.07
C TRP A 25 10.57 24.04 6.41
N ALA A 26 9.98 25.18 6.78
CA ALA A 26 8.55 25.28 7.06
C ALA A 26 7.68 24.95 5.82
N LYS A 27 8.12 25.38 4.63
CA LYS A 27 7.44 25.07 3.37
C LYS A 27 7.54 23.59 3.05
N VAL A 28 8.72 22.98 3.24
CA VAL A 28 8.94 21.54 3.06
C VAL A 28 8.07 20.71 4.01
N MET A 29 7.85 21.17 5.24
CA MET A 29 6.98 20.50 6.22
C MET A 29 5.50 20.53 5.84
N VAL A 30 5.01 21.61 5.21
CA VAL A 30 3.60 21.78 4.85
C VAL A 30 3.25 21.13 3.50
N ARG A 31 4.21 20.94 2.60
CA ARG A 31 3.99 20.32 1.28
C ARG A 31 3.28 18.96 1.31
N PRO A 32 3.64 18.00 2.18
CA PRO A 32 2.90 16.75 2.33
C PRO A 32 1.42 16.96 2.70
N LEU A 33 1.11 17.98 3.51
CA LEU A 33 -0.27 18.31 3.89
C LEU A 33 -1.08 18.85 2.70
N ILE A 34 -0.44 19.67 1.86
CA ILE A 34 -1.06 20.20 0.64
C ILE A 34 -1.29 19.07 -0.37
N LEU A 35 -0.36 18.11 -0.48
CA LEU A 35 -0.47 16.97 -1.38
C LEU A 35 -1.69 16.07 -1.07
N PHE A 36 -2.21 16.05 0.16
CA PHE A 36 -3.49 15.38 0.45
C PHE A 36 -4.69 15.98 -0.29
N SER A 37 -4.61 17.25 -0.70
CA SER A 37 -5.66 17.89 -1.50
C SER A 37 -5.69 17.37 -2.95
N TYR A 38 -4.70 16.58 -3.35
CA TYR A 38 -4.59 16.02 -4.69
C TYR A 38 -5.28 14.64 -4.71
N PRO A 39 -6.38 14.46 -5.46
CA PRO A 39 -7.17 13.22 -5.41
C PRO A 39 -6.37 11.95 -5.73
N ALA A 40 -5.40 12.05 -6.65
CA ALA A 40 -4.52 10.93 -6.99
C ALA A 40 -3.55 10.56 -5.87
N VAL A 41 -3.04 11.55 -5.12
CA VAL A 41 -2.19 11.29 -3.94
C VAL A 41 -3.03 10.74 -2.79
N LEU A 42 -4.22 11.29 -2.57
CA LEU A 42 -5.15 10.83 -1.53
C LEU A 42 -5.55 9.37 -1.74
N TRP A 43 -5.89 9.00 -2.99
CA TRP A 43 -6.20 7.61 -3.34
C TRP A 43 -4.98 6.70 -3.11
N SER A 44 -3.81 7.08 -3.62
CA SER A 44 -2.57 6.32 -3.41
C SER A 44 -2.22 6.17 -1.93
N ALA A 45 -2.42 7.22 -1.14
CA ALA A 45 -2.20 7.22 0.30
C ALA A 45 -3.15 6.26 1.00
N ALA A 46 -4.44 6.25 0.64
CA ALA A 46 -5.42 5.35 1.22
C ALA A 46 -5.12 3.88 0.88
N VAL A 47 -4.88 3.55 -0.39
CA VAL A 47 -4.55 2.17 -0.83
C VAL A 47 -3.25 1.69 -0.21
N TYR A 48 -2.22 2.54 -0.16
CA TYR A 48 -0.94 2.22 0.47
C TYR A 48 -1.11 1.96 1.97
N SER A 49 -1.82 2.85 2.66
CA SER A 49 -2.07 2.77 4.10
C SER A 49 -2.83 1.50 4.47
N CYS A 50 -3.91 1.17 3.75
CA CYS A 50 -4.68 -0.04 3.98
C CYS A 50 -3.88 -1.30 3.66
N SER A 51 -3.18 -1.32 2.52
CA SER A 51 -2.38 -2.49 2.11
C SER A 51 -1.32 -2.85 3.15
N ILE A 52 -0.58 -1.86 3.68
CA ILE A 52 0.38 -2.12 4.75
C ILE A 52 -0.31 -2.34 6.10
N GLY A 53 -1.38 -1.59 6.38
CA GLY A 53 -2.15 -1.70 7.63
C GLY A 53 -2.69 -3.09 7.89
N TRP A 54 -3.22 -3.76 6.86
CA TRP A 54 -3.73 -5.13 6.99
C TRP A 54 -2.67 -6.16 7.34
N LEU A 55 -1.45 -5.99 6.80
CA LEU A 55 -0.33 -6.86 7.14
C LEU A 55 0.03 -6.71 8.62
N ILE A 56 0.02 -5.48 9.13
CA ILE A 56 0.35 -5.21 10.53
C ILE A 56 -0.78 -5.70 11.46
N VAL A 57 -2.05 -5.46 11.11
CA VAL A 57 -3.21 -6.00 11.85
C VAL A 57 -3.15 -7.52 11.98
N ILE A 58 -2.84 -8.24 10.90
CA ILE A 58 -2.65 -9.69 10.98
C ILE A 58 -1.44 -10.05 11.84
N SER A 59 -0.35 -9.31 11.73
CA SER A 59 0.86 -9.53 12.55
C SER A 59 0.56 -9.40 14.05
N GLU A 60 -0.23 -8.40 14.46
CA GLU A 60 -0.70 -8.23 15.84
C GLU A 60 -1.63 -9.37 16.26
N SER A 61 -2.56 -9.75 15.39
CA SER A 61 -3.55 -10.79 15.66
C SER A 61 -2.95 -12.20 15.70
N VAL A 62 -1.84 -12.45 14.99
CA VAL A 62 -1.13 -13.74 15.04
C VAL A 62 -0.68 -14.04 16.47
N ALA A 63 -0.22 -13.04 17.23
CA ALA A 63 0.15 -13.24 18.63
C ALA A 63 -1.06 -13.64 19.48
N LEU A 64 -2.23 -13.02 19.24
CA LEU A 64 -3.48 -13.33 19.94
C LEU A 64 -4.04 -14.70 19.56
N ILE A 65 -3.99 -15.07 18.28
CA ILE A 65 -4.61 -16.29 17.75
C ILE A 65 -3.74 -17.52 17.99
N TYR A 66 -2.43 -17.45 17.76
CA TYR A 66 -1.54 -18.62 17.81
C TYR A 66 -1.02 -18.94 19.21
N ARG A 67 -0.86 -17.92 20.08
CA ARG A 67 -0.38 -18.14 21.46
C ARG A 67 -1.49 -18.44 22.44
N ASN A 68 -2.75 -18.33 22.02
CA ASN A 68 -3.88 -18.71 22.86
C ASN A 68 -3.85 -20.23 23.11
N ALA A 69 -4.01 -20.62 24.38
CA ALA A 69 -3.95 -22.01 24.82
C ALA A 69 -5.11 -22.85 24.28
N ASP A 70 -6.26 -22.23 23.99
CA ASP A 70 -7.47 -22.90 23.50
C ASP A 70 -7.49 -23.12 21.97
N SER A 71 -6.51 -22.58 21.23
CA SER A 71 -6.43 -22.68 19.78
C SER A 71 -5.25 -23.55 19.33
N TYR A 72 -4.04 -22.98 19.33
CA TYR A 72 -2.83 -23.61 18.79
C TYR A 72 -1.75 -23.81 19.84
N ASN A 73 -1.80 -23.07 20.95
CA ASN A 73 -0.85 -23.15 22.06
C ASN A 73 0.63 -23.08 21.63
N PHE A 74 0.94 -22.19 20.68
CA PHE A 74 2.30 -22.03 20.17
C PHE A 74 3.19 -21.25 21.15
N ASN A 75 4.43 -21.69 21.27
CA ASN A 75 5.45 -20.91 21.97
C ASN A 75 5.88 -19.68 21.12
N ALA A 76 6.68 -18.80 21.73
CA ALA A 76 7.15 -17.57 21.08
C ALA A 76 7.88 -17.84 19.75
N MET A 77 8.72 -18.88 19.72
CA MET A 77 9.54 -19.24 18.58
C MET A 77 8.67 -19.77 17.42
N GLN A 78 7.73 -20.66 17.71
CA GLN A 78 6.78 -21.21 16.74
C GLN A 78 5.88 -20.11 16.14
N THR A 79 5.45 -19.15 16.96
CA THR A 79 4.71 -17.97 16.47
C THR A 79 5.59 -17.11 15.55
N GLY A 80 6.88 -16.97 15.85
CA GLY A 80 7.85 -16.31 14.97
C GLY A 80 8.00 -17.00 13.62
N LEU A 81 7.98 -18.35 13.58
CA LEU A 81 8.10 -19.11 12.32
C LEU A 81 6.93 -18.87 11.35
N VAL A 82 5.75 -18.48 11.83
CA VAL A 82 4.59 -18.13 10.99
C VAL A 82 4.92 -16.96 10.04
N TYR A 83 5.85 -16.08 10.42
CA TYR A 83 6.30 -14.94 9.60
C TYR A 83 7.14 -15.34 8.37
N ILE A 84 7.55 -16.61 8.24
CA ILE A 84 8.14 -17.11 7.00
C ILE A 84 7.12 -17.04 5.85
N SER A 85 5.84 -17.25 6.15
CA SER A 85 4.77 -17.18 5.15
C SER A 85 4.62 -15.81 4.50
N PRO A 86 4.41 -14.70 5.24
CA PRO A 86 4.34 -13.37 4.64
C PRO A 86 5.68 -12.94 4.01
N PHE A 87 6.83 -13.45 4.48
CA PHE A 87 8.12 -13.20 3.83
C PHE A 87 8.15 -13.78 2.41
N ILE A 88 7.79 -15.06 2.24
CA ILE A 88 7.69 -15.69 0.91
C ILE A 88 6.64 -14.99 0.05
N GLY A 89 5.46 -14.72 0.62
CA GLY A 89 4.38 -13.99 -0.05
C GLY A 89 4.81 -12.61 -0.56
N GLY A 90 5.60 -11.88 0.23
CA GLY A 90 6.11 -10.55 -0.13
C GLY A 90 7.17 -10.58 -1.22
N ILE A 91 8.07 -11.57 -1.22
CA ILE A 91 9.05 -11.78 -2.29
C ILE A 91 8.34 -12.08 -3.60
N LEU A 92 7.41 -13.05 -3.58
CA LEU A 92 6.61 -13.39 -4.76
C LEU A 92 5.77 -12.19 -5.20
N GLY A 93 5.18 -11.46 -4.26
CA GLY A 93 4.39 -10.27 -4.51
C GLY A 93 5.19 -9.21 -5.25
N THR A 94 6.41 -8.92 -4.79
CA THR A 94 7.29 -7.92 -5.41
C THR A 94 7.78 -8.37 -6.79
N ALA A 95 8.21 -9.63 -6.93
CA ALA A 95 8.70 -10.18 -8.19
C ALA A 95 7.59 -10.20 -9.27
N VAL A 96 6.36 -10.55 -8.87
CA VAL A 96 5.20 -10.55 -9.75
C VAL A 96 4.69 -9.13 -10.01
N ALA A 97 4.70 -8.23 -9.00
CA ALA A 97 4.25 -6.84 -9.13
C ALA A 97 4.95 -6.14 -10.28
N GLY A 98 6.28 -6.20 -10.30
CA GLY A 98 7.09 -5.52 -11.31
C GLY A 98 6.77 -6.03 -12.72
N LYS A 99 6.85 -7.36 -12.91
CA LYS A 99 6.63 -7.97 -14.24
C LYS A 99 5.19 -7.77 -14.73
N VAL A 100 4.19 -8.04 -13.89
CA VAL A 100 2.79 -7.94 -14.29
C VAL A 100 2.42 -6.47 -14.53
N SER A 101 2.83 -5.56 -13.66
CA SER A 101 2.59 -4.13 -13.87
C SER A 101 3.21 -3.65 -15.17
N ASP A 102 4.44 -4.05 -15.50
CA ASP A 102 5.11 -3.63 -16.73
C ASP A 102 4.44 -4.21 -17.97
N VAL A 103 4.00 -5.47 -17.93
CA VAL A 103 3.28 -6.11 -19.04
C VAL A 103 1.93 -5.43 -19.28
N VAL A 104 1.15 -5.20 -18.23
CA VAL A 104 -0.16 -4.53 -18.32
C VAL A 104 0.00 -3.11 -18.86
N VAL A 105 0.95 -2.35 -18.32
CA VAL A 105 1.25 -0.99 -18.78
C VAL A 105 1.67 -0.97 -20.25
N LYS A 106 2.55 -1.89 -20.68
CA LYS A 106 2.99 -1.96 -22.09
C LYS A 106 1.86 -2.36 -23.02
N ALA A 107 1.03 -3.32 -22.63
CA ALA A 107 -0.12 -3.75 -23.42
C ALA A 107 -1.12 -2.60 -23.61
N MET A 108 -1.46 -1.90 -22.53
CA MET A 108 -2.38 -0.76 -22.57
C MET A 108 -1.80 0.44 -23.33
N SER A 109 -0.51 0.71 -23.19
CA SER A 109 0.18 1.76 -23.96
C SER A 109 0.15 1.45 -25.46
N ARG A 110 0.35 0.18 -25.86
CA ARG A 110 0.22 -0.22 -27.27
C ARG A 110 -1.21 -0.06 -27.79
N ALA A 111 -2.20 -0.40 -26.99
CA ALA A 111 -3.61 -0.21 -27.34
C ALA A 111 -3.98 1.28 -27.46
N ASN A 112 -3.33 2.17 -26.69
CA ASN A 112 -3.54 3.61 -26.71
C ASN A 112 -2.61 4.36 -27.71
N GLY A 113 -2.26 3.72 -28.83
CA GLY A 113 -1.43 4.33 -29.88
C GLY A 113 0.00 4.67 -29.45
N GLY A 114 0.52 4.02 -28.40
CA GLY A 114 1.86 4.23 -27.86
C GLY A 114 1.95 5.26 -26.74
N LEU A 115 0.86 5.94 -26.36
CA LEU A 115 0.87 6.95 -25.31
C LEU A 115 0.69 6.32 -23.92
N TYR A 116 1.70 6.48 -23.07
CA TYR A 116 1.68 6.02 -21.67
C TYR A 116 0.84 6.94 -20.79
N GLU A 117 -0.09 6.36 -20.05
CA GLU A 117 -0.89 7.04 -19.04
C GLU A 117 -0.73 6.33 -17.69
N PRO A 118 -0.41 7.06 -16.60
CA PRO A 118 -0.28 6.49 -15.24
C PRO A 118 -1.51 5.71 -14.80
N GLU A 119 -2.69 6.07 -15.29
CA GLU A 119 -3.97 5.44 -15.01
C GLU A 119 -4.00 3.96 -15.44
N PHE A 120 -3.12 3.52 -16.34
CA PHE A 120 -3.01 2.10 -16.71
C PHE A 120 -2.59 1.20 -15.55
N ARG A 121 -1.90 1.75 -14.55
CA ARG A 121 -1.54 1.01 -13.33
C ARG A 121 -2.74 0.65 -12.47
N LEU A 122 -3.84 1.40 -12.55
CA LEU A 122 -5.06 1.17 -11.78
C LEU A 122 -5.69 -0.20 -12.10
N VAL A 123 -5.40 -0.78 -13.28
CA VAL A 123 -5.85 -2.15 -13.63
C VAL A 123 -5.27 -3.20 -12.68
N MET A 124 -4.12 -2.93 -12.06
CA MET A 124 -3.54 -3.80 -11.04
C MET A 124 -4.40 -3.87 -9.76
N ALA A 125 -5.39 -2.98 -9.59
CA ALA A 125 -6.33 -3.07 -8.47
C ALA A 125 -7.15 -4.37 -8.49
N ILE A 126 -7.40 -4.96 -9.68
CA ILE A 126 -8.17 -6.21 -9.81
C ILE A 126 -7.44 -7.41 -9.16
N PRO A 127 -6.20 -7.76 -9.58
CA PRO A 127 -5.48 -8.86 -8.93
C PRO A 127 -5.18 -8.57 -7.46
N VAL A 128 -4.99 -7.30 -7.08
CA VAL A 128 -4.86 -6.90 -5.67
C VAL A 128 -6.13 -7.19 -4.89
N ALA A 129 -7.31 -6.85 -5.43
CA ALA A 129 -8.60 -7.08 -4.78
C ALA A 129 -8.85 -8.57 -4.54
N ILE A 130 -8.56 -9.40 -5.55
CA ILE A 130 -8.75 -10.85 -5.45
C ILE A 130 -7.79 -11.43 -4.40
N ALA A 131 -6.50 -11.11 -4.48
CA ALA A 131 -5.51 -11.64 -3.55
C ALA A 131 -5.76 -11.19 -2.10
N THR A 132 -5.97 -9.89 -1.88
CA THR A 132 -6.23 -9.36 -0.54
C THR A 132 -7.58 -9.79 0.02
N GLY A 133 -8.64 -9.84 -0.81
CA GLY A 133 -9.96 -10.29 -0.39
C GLY A 133 -9.96 -11.75 0.04
N ILE A 134 -9.42 -12.66 -0.79
CA ILE A 134 -9.30 -14.08 -0.45
C ILE A 134 -8.40 -14.27 0.77
N GLY A 135 -7.27 -13.55 0.83
CA GLY A 135 -6.34 -13.64 1.95
C GLY A 135 -6.96 -13.21 3.27
N LEU A 136 -7.61 -12.04 3.32
CA LEU A 136 -8.18 -11.48 4.54
C LEU A 136 -9.37 -12.31 5.03
N MET A 137 -10.32 -12.59 4.14
CA MET A 137 -11.52 -13.35 4.50
C MET A 137 -11.17 -14.80 4.84
N GLY A 138 -10.24 -15.42 4.10
CA GLY A 138 -9.76 -16.77 4.36
C GLY A 138 -9.00 -16.89 5.68
N PHE A 139 -8.17 -15.90 6.02
CA PHE A 139 -7.48 -15.84 7.31
C PHE A 139 -8.50 -15.73 8.46
N GLY A 140 -9.47 -14.83 8.36
CA GLY A 140 -10.51 -14.65 9.37
C GLY A 140 -11.35 -15.91 9.61
N TRP A 141 -11.75 -16.58 8.53
CA TRP A 141 -12.54 -17.80 8.62
C TRP A 141 -11.75 -18.95 9.25
N SER A 142 -10.53 -19.20 8.76
CA SER A 142 -9.68 -20.28 9.28
C SER A 142 -9.29 -20.05 10.74
N ALA A 143 -9.07 -18.80 11.15
CA ALA A 143 -8.82 -18.44 12.54
C ALA A 143 -10.02 -18.72 13.47
N GLN A 144 -11.27 -18.51 13.01
CA GLN A 144 -12.44 -18.80 13.85
C GLN A 144 -12.75 -20.30 13.94
N VAL A 145 -12.64 -21.02 12.84
CA VAL A 145 -12.91 -22.47 12.80
C VAL A 145 -11.80 -23.27 13.51
N ARG A 146 -10.66 -22.62 13.80
CA ARG A 146 -9.48 -23.25 14.40
C ARG A 146 -8.95 -24.39 13.52
N ASP A 147 -8.93 -24.17 12.20
CA ASP A 147 -8.35 -25.10 11.25
C ASP A 147 -6.88 -25.37 11.56
N ASN A 148 -6.29 -26.43 11.02
CA ASN A 148 -4.85 -26.69 11.16
C ASN A 148 -4.03 -25.42 10.93
N TRP A 149 -3.05 -25.14 11.80
CA TRP A 149 -2.24 -23.91 11.82
C TRP A 149 -1.66 -23.51 10.45
N ILE A 150 -1.48 -24.47 9.54
CA ILE A 150 -1.02 -24.28 8.16
C ILE A 150 -1.99 -23.41 7.36
N VAL A 151 -3.31 -23.61 7.52
CA VAL A 151 -4.35 -22.92 6.73
C VAL A 151 -4.31 -21.40 6.94
N PRO A 152 -4.44 -20.85 8.17
CA PRO A 152 -4.30 -19.42 8.39
C PRO A 152 -2.89 -18.91 8.01
N THR A 153 -1.85 -19.74 8.18
CA THR A 153 -0.49 -19.36 7.77
C THR A 153 -0.38 -19.15 6.26
N VAL A 154 -0.98 -20.01 5.43
CA VAL A 154 -1.00 -19.85 3.96
C VAL A 154 -1.77 -18.59 3.56
N PHE A 155 -2.93 -18.34 4.17
CA PHE A 155 -3.69 -17.11 3.90
C PHE A 155 -2.91 -15.84 4.27
N PHE A 156 -2.11 -15.87 5.35
CA PHE A 156 -1.24 -14.75 5.68
C PHE A 156 -0.21 -14.46 4.58
N GLY A 157 0.34 -15.50 3.94
CA GLY A 157 1.21 -15.37 2.77
C GLY A 157 0.49 -14.76 1.56
N ILE A 158 -0.76 -15.18 1.30
CA ILE A 158 -1.60 -14.63 0.23
C ILE A 158 -1.93 -13.15 0.47
N VAL A 159 -2.26 -12.77 1.71
CA VAL A 159 -2.45 -11.36 2.08
C VAL A 159 -1.18 -10.57 1.80
N SER A 160 -0.02 -11.07 2.25
CA SER A 160 1.26 -10.41 2.03
C SER A 160 1.54 -10.18 0.55
N PHE A 161 1.30 -11.20 -0.29
CA PHE A 161 1.39 -11.09 -1.74
C PHE A 161 0.49 -9.95 -2.29
N GLY A 162 -0.80 -9.94 -1.92
CA GLY A 162 -1.75 -8.91 -2.35
C GLY A 162 -1.38 -7.50 -1.86
N CYS A 163 -0.93 -7.38 -0.62
CA CYS A 163 -0.51 -6.11 -0.03
C CYS A 163 0.78 -5.56 -0.65
N SER A 164 1.72 -6.44 -1.02
CA SER A 164 2.92 -6.05 -1.79
C SER A 164 2.55 -5.52 -3.18
N LEU A 165 1.61 -6.17 -3.88
CA LEU A 165 1.08 -5.69 -5.15
C LEU A 165 0.40 -4.31 -5.00
N GLY A 166 -0.47 -4.16 -3.99
CA GLY A 166 -1.24 -2.94 -3.74
C GLY A 166 -0.37 -1.74 -3.36
N SER A 167 0.59 -1.96 -2.46
CA SER A 167 1.54 -0.91 -2.04
C SER A 167 2.44 -0.46 -3.19
N THR A 168 2.97 -1.40 -3.98
CA THR A 168 3.79 -1.09 -5.17
C THR A 168 3.00 -0.31 -6.22
N THR A 169 1.76 -0.73 -6.50
CA THR A 169 0.86 -0.04 -7.45
C THR A 169 0.57 1.39 -6.98
N SER A 170 0.31 1.57 -5.69
CA SER A 170 0.00 2.88 -5.11
C SER A 170 1.16 3.85 -5.19
N ILE A 171 2.36 3.39 -4.83
CA ILE A 171 3.60 4.19 -4.90
C ILE A 171 3.89 4.58 -6.35
N THR A 172 3.90 3.59 -7.26
CA THR A 172 4.24 3.83 -8.67
C THR A 172 3.23 4.75 -9.36
N PHE A 173 1.94 4.59 -9.08
CA PHE A 173 0.90 5.50 -9.58
C PHE A 173 1.08 6.93 -9.06
N CYS A 174 1.39 7.10 -7.77
CA CYS A 174 1.62 8.41 -7.18
C CYS A 174 2.85 9.10 -7.78
N VAL A 175 3.95 8.37 -7.88
CA VAL A 175 5.22 8.86 -8.45
C VAL A 175 5.07 9.20 -9.92
N ASP A 176 4.40 8.36 -10.72
CA ASP A 176 4.17 8.66 -12.13
C ASP A 176 3.19 9.82 -12.36
N SER A 177 2.23 10.02 -11.44
CA SER A 177 1.30 11.14 -11.50
C SER A 177 1.97 12.47 -11.17
N TYR A 178 2.89 12.49 -10.20
CA TYR A 178 3.56 13.68 -9.66
C TYR A 178 5.07 13.50 -9.51
N ARG A 179 5.77 13.19 -10.62
CA ARG A 179 7.23 12.92 -10.63
C ARG A 179 8.07 14.02 -9.98
N GLN A 180 7.66 15.28 -10.13
CA GLN A 180 8.38 16.44 -9.57
C GLN A 180 8.35 16.48 -8.03
N TYR A 181 7.29 15.91 -7.43
CA TYR A 181 7.06 15.91 -5.98
C TYR A 181 7.13 14.50 -5.40
N ALA A 182 7.81 13.57 -6.07
CA ALA A 182 7.84 12.16 -5.70
C ALA A 182 8.30 11.91 -4.25
N GLY A 183 9.30 12.66 -3.77
CA GLY A 183 9.78 12.56 -2.38
C GLY A 183 8.73 12.98 -1.36
N GLU A 184 8.08 14.12 -1.57
CA GLU A 184 7.04 14.66 -0.69
C GLU A 184 5.77 13.79 -0.72
N ALA A 185 5.44 13.25 -1.89
CA ALA A 185 4.38 12.29 -2.05
C ALA A 185 4.64 11.00 -1.24
N LEU A 186 5.87 10.46 -1.29
CA LEU A 186 6.22 9.26 -0.51
C LEU A 186 6.15 9.52 1.00
N VAL A 187 6.54 10.71 1.46
CA VAL A 187 6.35 11.14 2.86
C VAL A 187 4.87 11.17 3.21
N THR A 188 4.03 11.73 2.34
CA THR A 188 2.57 11.77 2.50
C THR A 188 1.97 10.37 2.65
N LEU A 189 2.39 9.43 1.78
CA LEU A 189 1.96 8.02 1.85
C LEU A 189 2.35 7.37 3.19
N ASN A 190 3.59 7.55 3.64
CA ASN A 190 4.07 6.99 4.91
C ASN A 190 3.39 7.64 6.13
N PHE A 191 3.21 8.95 6.11
CA PHE A 191 2.50 9.67 7.15
C PHE A 191 1.06 9.17 7.29
N SER A 192 0.36 9.00 6.17
CA SER A 192 -0.99 8.41 6.12
C SER A 192 -1.01 7.03 6.75
N LYS A 193 -0.10 6.14 6.33
CA LYS A 193 0.00 4.78 6.83
C LYS A 193 0.15 4.75 8.35
N ASN A 194 1.04 5.57 8.89
CA ASN A 194 1.30 5.62 10.33
C ASN A 194 0.12 6.21 11.12
N ILE A 195 -0.61 7.18 10.56
CA ILE A 195 -1.84 7.69 11.20
C ILE A 195 -2.94 6.64 11.20
N PHE A 196 -3.28 6.08 10.04
CA PHE A 196 -4.34 5.07 9.94
C PHE A 196 -4.02 3.86 10.80
N HIS A 197 -2.81 3.33 10.72
CA HIS A 197 -2.45 2.17 11.51
C HIS A 197 -2.23 2.49 12.98
N GLY A 198 -1.35 3.45 13.28
CA GLY A 198 -0.89 3.72 14.64
C GLY A 198 -1.95 4.34 15.54
N LEU A 199 -2.91 5.10 15.00
CA LEU A 199 -3.96 5.74 15.80
C LEU A 199 -5.31 5.03 15.70
N VAL A 200 -5.66 4.43 14.55
CA VAL A 200 -7.02 3.91 14.32
C VAL A 200 -7.09 2.39 14.38
N PHE A 201 -6.16 1.67 13.76
CA PHE A 201 -6.27 0.20 13.74
C PHE A 201 -5.63 -0.45 14.96
N SER A 202 -4.40 -0.11 15.32
CA SER A 202 -3.69 -0.76 16.43
C SER A 202 -4.41 -0.60 17.78
N LEU A 203 -5.05 0.55 18.02
CA LEU A 203 -5.76 0.82 19.27
C LEU A 203 -7.12 0.11 19.40
N PHE A 204 -7.79 -0.18 18.28
CA PHE A 204 -9.19 -0.65 18.30
C PHE A 204 -9.36 -2.09 17.80
N VAL A 205 -8.45 -2.60 16.97
CA VAL A 205 -8.61 -3.91 16.34
C VAL A 205 -8.50 -5.05 17.34
N SER A 206 -7.61 -4.96 18.33
CA SER A 206 -7.46 -6.02 19.34
C SER A 206 -8.75 -6.20 20.14
N ASP A 207 -9.36 -5.09 20.58
CA ASP A 207 -10.64 -5.11 21.29
C ASP A 207 -11.76 -5.60 20.37
N TRP A 208 -11.79 -5.15 19.11
CA TRP A 208 -12.79 -5.57 18.14
C TRP A 208 -12.75 -7.09 17.87
N ILE A 209 -11.56 -7.68 17.75
CA ILE A 209 -11.37 -9.12 17.58
C ILE A 209 -11.85 -9.88 18.81
N SER A 210 -11.65 -9.33 20.02
CA SER A 210 -12.08 -9.96 21.26
C SER A 210 -13.61 -10.01 21.44
N VAL A 211 -14.33 -9.01 20.92
CA VAL A 211 -15.80 -8.89 21.06
C VAL A 211 -16.53 -9.63 19.93
N ASP A 212 -16.22 -9.33 18.67
CA ASP A 212 -16.98 -9.83 17.50
C ASP A 212 -16.41 -11.13 16.92
N GLY A 213 -15.21 -11.50 17.35
CA GLY A 213 -14.47 -12.65 16.86
C GLY A 213 -13.72 -12.38 15.54
N PRO A 214 -12.67 -13.18 15.25
CA PRO A 214 -11.75 -12.91 14.15
C PRO A 214 -12.43 -12.92 12.77
N LYS A 215 -13.33 -13.86 12.50
CA LYS A 215 -14.01 -13.95 11.18
C LYS A 215 -14.76 -12.67 10.84
N SER A 216 -15.59 -12.17 11.74
CA SER A 216 -16.43 -10.99 11.50
C SER A 216 -15.56 -9.78 11.19
N VAL A 217 -14.53 -9.55 12.01
CA VAL A 217 -13.56 -8.46 11.85
C VAL A 217 -12.84 -8.54 10.50
N TYR A 218 -12.28 -9.69 10.16
CA TYR A 218 -11.53 -9.85 8.91
C TYR A 218 -12.40 -9.82 7.65
N ILE A 219 -13.66 -10.26 7.74
CA ILE A 219 -14.64 -10.06 6.65
C ILE A 219 -14.89 -8.57 6.44
N TRP A 220 -15.13 -7.80 7.51
CA TRP A 220 -15.34 -6.35 7.40
C TRP A 220 -14.11 -5.63 6.85
N ILE A 221 -12.91 -5.99 7.31
CA ILE A 221 -11.65 -5.46 6.78
C ILE A 221 -11.51 -5.80 5.28
N GLY A 222 -11.84 -7.03 4.88
CA GLY A 222 -11.88 -7.45 3.48
C GLY A 222 -12.87 -6.63 2.65
N VAL A 223 -14.07 -6.37 3.17
CA VAL A 223 -15.08 -5.53 2.51
C VAL A 223 -14.59 -4.08 2.39
N MET A 224 -14.01 -3.50 3.44
CA MET A 224 -13.44 -2.15 3.39
C MET A 224 -12.34 -2.05 2.32
N GLN A 225 -11.48 -3.07 2.23
CA GLN A 225 -10.47 -3.15 1.18
C GLN A 225 -11.09 -3.22 -0.23
N LEU A 226 -12.13 -4.02 -0.41
CA LEU A 226 -12.83 -4.11 -1.70
C LEU A 226 -13.50 -2.78 -2.08
N VAL A 227 -14.16 -2.11 -1.14
CA VAL A 227 -14.77 -0.78 -1.36
C VAL A 227 -13.70 0.25 -1.75
N LEU A 228 -12.57 0.22 -1.06
CA LEU A 228 -11.46 1.11 -1.37
C LEU A 228 -10.85 0.80 -2.74
N LEU A 229 -10.77 -0.46 -3.15
CA LEU A 229 -10.34 -0.83 -4.50
C LEU A 229 -11.41 -0.57 -5.56
N LEU A 230 -12.70 -0.53 -5.22
CA LEU A 230 -13.75 -0.06 -6.13
C LEU A 230 -13.63 1.44 -6.40
N SER A 231 -13.13 2.22 -5.44
CA SER A 231 -12.83 3.66 -5.65
C SER A 231 -11.78 3.92 -6.73
N THR A 232 -11.03 2.88 -7.12
CA THR A 232 -10.13 2.88 -8.29
C THR A 232 -10.90 3.15 -9.59
N VAL A 233 -12.15 2.68 -9.73
CA VAL A 233 -12.93 2.83 -10.98
C VAL A 233 -13.25 4.31 -11.26
N PRO A 234 -13.79 5.10 -10.30
CA PRO A 234 -13.88 6.55 -10.46
C PRO A 234 -12.55 7.22 -10.77
N MET A 235 -11.46 6.78 -10.11
CA MET A 235 -10.12 7.33 -10.35
C MET A 235 -9.58 6.99 -11.75
N TYR A 236 -9.94 5.84 -12.32
CA TYR A 236 -9.56 5.47 -13.68
C TYR A 236 -10.30 6.32 -14.72
N ILE A 237 -11.60 6.58 -14.52
CA ILE A 237 -12.44 7.36 -15.45
C ILE A 237 -12.17 8.87 -15.32
N PHE A 238 -12.08 9.39 -14.09
CA PHE A 238 -11.95 10.82 -13.81
C PHE A 238 -10.51 11.26 -13.51
N GLY A 239 -9.55 10.34 -13.40
CA GLY A 239 -8.16 10.64 -13.03
C GLY A 239 -7.52 11.69 -13.92
N LYS A 240 -7.75 11.62 -15.23
CA LYS A 240 -7.27 12.64 -16.19
C LYS A 240 -7.82 14.03 -15.88
N ARG A 241 -9.11 14.13 -15.55
CA ARG A 241 -9.76 15.40 -15.19
C ARG A 241 -9.26 15.92 -13.85
N ALA A 242 -9.08 15.04 -12.86
CA ALA A 242 -8.53 15.39 -11.55
C ALA A 242 -7.09 15.92 -11.66
N ARG A 243 -6.25 15.27 -12.48
CA ARG A 243 -4.87 15.72 -12.73
C ARG A 243 -4.81 17.06 -13.46
N MET A 244 -5.62 17.23 -14.51
CA MET A 244 -5.75 18.51 -15.21
C MET A 244 -6.23 19.63 -14.28
N TRP A 245 -7.14 19.33 -13.34
CA TRP A 245 -7.57 20.30 -12.33
C TRP A 245 -6.44 20.67 -11.37
N THR A 246 -5.65 19.71 -10.89
CA THR A 246 -4.51 20.00 -10.01
C THR A 246 -3.44 20.86 -10.70
N VAL A 247 -3.17 20.63 -11.98
CA VAL A 247 -2.27 21.48 -12.78
C VAL A 247 -2.85 22.88 -12.97
N ARG A 248 -4.16 23.03 -13.19
CA ARG A 248 -4.79 24.36 -13.31
C ARG A 248 -4.78 25.15 -11.99
N LYS A 249 -4.81 24.48 -10.85
CA LYS A 249 -4.86 25.14 -9.54
C LYS A 249 -3.49 25.55 -8.99
N ASN A 250 -2.39 24.95 -9.48
CA ASN A 250 -1.00 25.23 -9.07
C ASN A 250 -0.81 25.37 -7.55
N LEU A 251 -1.44 24.49 -6.76
CA LEU A 251 -1.43 24.59 -5.29
C LEU A 251 -0.01 24.48 -4.71
N MET A 252 0.86 23.68 -5.31
CA MET A 252 2.25 23.49 -4.91
C MET A 252 3.19 24.65 -5.31
N GLU A 253 2.80 25.51 -6.26
CA GLU A 253 3.57 26.71 -6.60
C GLU A 253 3.12 27.92 -5.79
N LYS A 254 1.85 27.96 -5.39
CA LYS A 254 1.27 29.04 -4.58
C LYS A 254 1.74 29.05 -3.13
N TRP A 255 2.17 27.90 -2.59
CA TRP A 255 2.57 27.70 -1.20
C TRP A 255 3.94 27.05 -1.12
#